data_AF-A0A3D1T1T7-F1
#
_entry.id   AF-A0A3D1T1T7-F1
#
_cell.length_a   1.000
_cell.length_b   1.000
_cell.length_c   1.000
_cell.angle_alpha   90.00
_cell.angle_beta   90.00
_cell.angle_gamma   90.00
#
_symmetry.space_group_name_H-M   'P 1'
#
loop_
_entity.id
_entity.type
_entity.pdbx_description
1 polymer ?
#
loop_
_entity_poly.entity_id
_entity_poly.type
_entity_poly.pdbx_seq_one_letter_code
_entity_poly.pdbx_strand_id
1 'polypeptide(L)' 'GEKITVIFINNAIYGMTGGQMAPTSLIGQKTTTSPFGRDPELAG' A
#
# COMPACT_ATOMS: atom_id res chain seq x y z
N GLY A 1 -5.16 24.54 -17.07
CA GLY A 1 -4.86 23.72 -15.87
C GLY A 1 -4.52 24.65 -14.74
N GLU A 2 -5.08 24.40 -13.56
CA GLU A 2 -4.84 25.19 -12.35
C GLU A 2 -3.45 24.90 -11.78
N LYS A 3 -2.82 25.89 -11.12
CA LYS A 3 -1.50 25.73 -10.50
C LYS A 3 -1.62 25.04 -9.15
N ILE A 4 -1.74 23.71 -9.17
CA ILE A 4 -1.81 22.88 -7.97
C ILE A 4 -0.50 22.10 -7.83
N THR A 5 0.10 22.16 -6.64
CA THR A 5 1.22 21.28 -6.25
C THR A 5 0.68 20.21 -5.31
N VAL A 6 0.92 18.94 -5.64
CA VAL A 6 0.52 17.79 -4.82
C VAL A 6 1.77 17.13 -4.24
N ILE A 7 1.75 16.89 -2.93
CA ILE A 7 2.77 16.10 -2.24
C ILE A 7 2.11 14.78 -1.84
N PHE A 8 2.61 13.68 -2.38
CA PHE A 8 2.12 12.34 -2.08
C PHE A 8 3.15 11.57 -1.26
N ILE A 9 2.73 11.06 -0.10
CA ILE A 9 3.57 10.22 0.77
C ILE A 9 3.10 8.77 0.61
N ASN A 10 3.93 7.95 -0.02
CA ASN A 10 3.66 6.52 -0.19
C ASN A 10 4.43 5.69 0.83
N ASN A 11 3.74 5.19 1.85
CA ASN A 11 4.33 4.29 2.85
C ASN A 11 4.06 2.80 2.55
N ALA A 12 3.54 2.47 1.36
CA ALA A 12 3.25 1.11 0.92
C ALA A 12 2.22 0.34 1.77
N ILE A 13 1.41 1.01 2.60
CA ILE A 13 0.32 0.41 3.41
C ILE A 13 -0.81 1.42 3.63
N TYR A 14 -1.97 0.95 4.10
CA TYR A 14 -2.94 1.85 4.71
C TYR A 14 -2.52 2.15 6.16
N GLY A 15 -1.67 3.17 6.31
CA GLY A 15 -1.04 3.49 7.59
C GLY A 15 -2.02 3.80 8.73
N MET A 16 -3.13 4.46 8.42
CA MET A 16 -4.14 4.83 9.42
C MET A 16 -5.06 3.68 9.83
N THR A 17 -5.08 2.57 9.10
CA THR A 17 -5.91 1.38 9.41
C THR A 17 -5.12 0.28 10.12
N GLY A 18 -4.00 0.65 10.74
CA GLY A 18 -3.10 -0.30 11.40
C GLY A 18 -2.19 -1.05 10.43
N GLY A 19 -2.02 -0.56 9.21
CA GLY A 19 -1.08 -1.15 8.24
C GLY A 19 -1.65 -2.30 7.42
N GLN A 20 -2.92 -2.17 7.01
CA GLN A 20 -3.51 -3.07 6.01
C GLN A 20 -2.80 -2.93 4.66
N MET A 21 -2.93 -3.94 3.81
CA MET A 21 -2.35 -3.95 2.47
C MET A 21 -2.92 -2.81 1.62
N ALA A 22 -2.04 -2.08 0.95
CA ALA A 22 -2.39 -1.06 -0.04
C ALA A 22 -1.97 -1.52 -1.45
N PRO A 23 -2.52 -0.92 -2.53
CA PRO A 23 -2.08 -1.20 -3.90
C PRO A 23 -0.59 -0.96 -4.14
N THR A 24 0.04 -0.12 -3.31
CA THR A 24 1.46 0.20 -3.33
C THR A 24 2.32 -0.70 -2.44
N SER A 25 1.74 -1.67 -1.71
CA SER A 25 2.48 -2.69 -0.96
C SER A 25 3.34 -3.54 -1.90
N LEU A 26 4.59 -3.79 -1.56
CA LEU A 26 5.50 -4.57 -2.42
C LEU A 26 5.16 -6.06 -2.38
N ILE A 27 5.51 -6.79 -3.44
CA ILE A 27 5.40 -8.27 -3.47
C ILE A 27 6.20 -8.85 -2.30
N GLY A 28 5.60 -9.79 -1.57
CA GLY A 28 6.18 -10.39 -0.37
C GLY A 28 6.16 -9.50 0.88
N GLN A 29 5.73 -8.23 0.78
CA GLN A 29 5.61 -7.35 1.95
C GLN A 29 4.50 -7.83 2.86
N LYS A 30 4.83 -8.10 4.13
CA LYS A 30 3.86 -8.44 5.15
C LYS A 30 3.08 -7.21 5.59
N THR A 31 1.78 -7.38 5.74
CA THR A 31 0.84 -6.37 6.22
C THR A 31 -0.15 -7.02 7.19
N THR A 32 -0.98 -6.25 7.88
CA THR A 32 -1.95 -6.83 8.83
C THR A 32 -3.00 -7.72 8.16
N THR A 33 -3.31 -7.47 6.89
CA THR A 33 -4.25 -8.27 6.08
C THR A 33 -3.55 -9.28 5.19
N SER A 34 -2.21 -9.24 5.09
CA SER A 34 -1.39 -10.16 4.29
C SER A 34 -0.21 -10.66 5.15
N PRO A 35 -0.48 -11.51 6.16
CA PRO A 35 0.53 -11.94 7.14
C PRO A 35 1.66 -12.78 6.52
N PHE A 36 1.40 -13.40 5.37
CA PHE A 36 2.37 -14.19 4.60
C PHE A 36 3.04 -13.40 3.47
N GLY A 37 2.75 -12.10 3.34
CA GLY A 37 3.23 -11.24 2.26
C GLY A 37 2.17 -10.98 1.19
N ARG A 38 2.32 -9.90 0.42
CA ARG A 38 1.52 -9.67 -0.80
C ARG A 38 1.87 -10.73 -1.85
N ASP A 39 0.88 -11.50 -2.25
CA ASP A 39 0.94 -12.43 -3.37
C ASP A 39 0.28 -11.77 -4.60
N PRO A 40 1.01 -11.55 -5.71
CA PRO A 40 0.45 -10.92 -6.90
C PRO A 40 -0.67 -11.75 -7.54
N GLU A 41 -0.70 -13.08 -7.37
CA GLU A 41 -1.76 -13.93 -7.94
C GLU A 41 -3.09 -13.75 -7.18
N LEU A 42 -3.03 -13.43 -5.88
CA LEU A 42 -4.21 -13.23 -5.02
C LEU A 42 -4.63 -11.76 -4.90
N ALA A 43 -3.66 -10.85 -4.96
CA ALA A 43 -3.83 -9.43 -4.64
C ALA A 43 -3.59 -8.48 -5.84
N GLY A 44 -3.43 -9.04 -7.05
CA GLY A 44 -3.18 -8.29 -8.30
C GLY A 44 -1.71 -7.91 -8.48
#